data_AF-A0A2G1WK11-F1
#
_entry.id   AF-A0A2G1WK11-F1
#
_cell.length_a   1.000
_cell.length_b   1.000
_cell.length_c   1.000
_cell.angle_alpha   90.00
_cell.angle_beta   90.00
_cell.angle_gamma   90.00
#
_symmetry.space_group_name_H-M   'P 1'
#
loop_
_entity.id
_entity.type
_entity.pdbx_description
1 polymer ?
#
loop_
_entity_poly.entity_id
_entity_poly.type
_entity_poly.pdbx_seq_one_letter_code
_entity_poly.pdbx_strand_id
1 'polypeptide(L)'
;MTVDRAPTEIDEAGWHWLRVKHVTGFPRDARDGYFPEHDVTRPAATTEAHLPAIEADEESLPADAETVADADRLALETTYLSGKWLVERPPEAVDDLWEAVVDDVAAGRFWDAKVSTRAGCEAFGETEHAVLVFTPNYFDRRDVDRVRRRLRDAHGVTREIRYRPDVYTLEGVHETRLGPLTDSGSARFRG
;
A
#
# COMPACT_ATOMS: atom_id res chain seq x y z
N MET A 1 3.77 20.73 3.77
CA MET A 1 5.12 20.80 4.41
C MET A 1 6.15 20.59 3.30
N THR A 2 7.24 21.37 3.24
CA THR A 2 8.16 21.26 2.10
C THR A 2 9.01 20.00 2.22
N VAL A 3 8.99 19.16 1.17
CA VAL A 3 9.84 17.97 1.04
C VAL A 3 11.26 18.46 0.77
N ASP A 4 12.25 18.16 1.62
CA ASP A 4 13.61 18.69 1.42
C ASP A 4 14.29 18.15 0.14
N ARG A 5 13.77 17.08 -0.48
CA ARG A 5 14.23 16.51 -1.76
C ARG A 5 13.09 15.83 -2.51
N ALA A 6 12.95 16.11 -3.81
CA ALA A 6 11.99 15.42 -4.68
C ALA A 6 12.46 13.97 -4.97
N PRO A 7 11.57 12.97 -5.08
CA PRO A 7 11.96 11.60 -5.38
C PRO A 7 12.70 11.45 -6.72
N THR A 8 12.39 12.30 -7.71
CA THR A 8 13.09 12.38 -9.01
C THR A 8 14.53 12.89 -8.92
N GLU A 9 14.89 13.55 -7.82
CA GLU A 9 16.23 14.11 -7.57
C GLU A 9 17.10 13.22 -6.68
N ILE A 10 16.56 12.11 -6.19
CA ILE A 10 17.30 11.17 -5.32
C ILE A 10 17.93 10.08 -6.18
N ASP A 11 19.23 10.20 -6.41
CA ASP A 11 20.05 9.33 -7.24
C ASP A 11 21.13 8.55 -6.47
N GLU A 12 21.09 8.66 -5.15
CA GLU A 12 22.01 7.94 -4.27
C GLU A 12 21.79 6.43 -4.36
N ALA A 13 22.84 5.71 -4.76
CA ALA A 13 22.80 4.26 -4.91
C ALA A 13 22.38 3.58 -3.59
N GLY A 14 21.44 2.64 -3.70
CA GLY A 14 20.86 1.94 -2.54
C GLY A 14 19.70 2.68 -1.87
N TRP A 15 19.49 3.97 -2.16
CA TRP A 15 18.35 4.72 -1.62
C TRP A 15 17.13 4.62 -2.55
N HIS A 16 16.56 3.42 -2.69
CA HIS A 16 15.51 3.14 -3.68
C HIS A 16 14.12 3.68 -3.34
N TRP A 17 13.87 3.99 -2.06
CA TRP A 17 12.55 4.41 -1.57
C TRP A 17 12.64 5.63 -0.66
N LEU A 18 11.86 6.66 -0.95
CA LEU A 18 11.60 7.77 -0.05
C LEU A 18 10.32 7.49 0.74
N ARG A 19 10.38 7.54 2.07
CA ARG A 19 9.23 7.30 2.95
C ARG A 19 8.75 8.61 3.55
N VAL A 20 7.44 8.75 3.78
CA VAL A 20 6.88 9.98 4.36
C VAL A 20 7.52 10.32 5.71
N LYS A 21 7.86 9.32 6.53
CA LYS A 21 8.55 9.55 7.81
C LYS A 21 9.92 10.24 7.66
N HIS A 22 10.62 10.04 6.55
CA HIS A 22 11.92 10.69 6.29
C HIS A 22 11.75 12.15 5.90
N VAL A 23 10.60 12.50 5.33
CA VAL A 23 10.27 13.85 4.87
C VAL A 23 9.69 14.70 6.00
N THR A 24 8.75 14.12 6.73
CA THR A 24 7.90 14.88 7.66
C THR A 24 8.39 14.81 9.10
N GLY A 25 9.32 13.90 9.41
CA GLY A 25 9.75 13.62 10.79
C GLY A 25 8.62 13.09 11.69
N PHE A 26 7.46 12.71 11.13
CA PHE A 26 6.28 12.33 11.91
C PHE A 26 6.61 11.19 12.88
N PRO A 27 6.43 11.39 14.20
CA PRO A 27 6.68 10.35 15.18
C PRO A 27 5.70 9.20 14.99
N ARG A 28 6.13 7.99 15.39
CA ARG A 28 5.35 6.75 15.21
C ARG A 28 3.94 6.87 15.82
N ASP A 29 3.82 7.57 16.94
CA ASP A 29 2.56 7.77 17.69
C ASP A 29 1.57 8.66 16.95
N ALA A 30 2.01 9.52 16.02
CA ALA A 30 1.11 10.35 15.22
C ALA A 30 0.17 9.49 14.34
N ARG A 31 0.53 8.23 14.08
CA ARG A 31 -0.30 7.27 13.35
C ARG A 31 -1.35 6.59 14.22
N ASP A 32 -1.23 6.65 15.55
CA ASP A 32 -2.18 5.98 16.43
C ASP A 32 -3.56 6.66 16.42
N GLY A 33 -3.62 7.95 16.10
CA GLY A 33 -4.87 8.68 15.89
C GLY A 33 -5.66 8.20 14.67
N TYR A 34 -4.99 7.63 13.66
CA TYR A 34 -5.62 7.17 12.43
C TYR A 34 -6.70 6.11 12.68
N PHE A 35 -6.45 5.17 13.61
CA PHE A 35 -7.35 4.06 13.90
C PHE A 35 -8.72 4.54 14.42
N PRO A 36 -8.82 5.30 15.53
CA PRO A 36 -10.10 5.81 15.99
C PRO A 36 -10.71 6.87 15.05
N GLU A 37 -9.89 7.63 14.32
CA GLU A 37 -10.40 8.66 13.39
C GLU A 37 -11.14 8.06 12.18
N HIS A 38 -10.61 6.97 11.62
CA HIS A 38 -11.18 6.32 10.43
C HIS A 38 -11.92 5.00 10.75
N ASP A 39 -12.18 4.72 12.04
CA ASP A 39 -12.83 3.49 12.53
C ASP A 39 -12.13 2.19 12.07
N VAL A 40 -10.80 2.23 11.99
CA VAL A 40 -10.00 1.10 11.50
C VAL A 40 -9.62 0.18 12.64
N THR A 41 -9.93 -1.11 12.49
CA THR A 41 -9.53 -2.13 13.47
C THR A 41 -8.01 -2.27 13.49
N ARG A 42 -7.41 -2.13 14.67
CA ARG A 42 -5.96 -2.32 14.85
C ARG A 42 -5.56 -3.76 14.50
N PRO A 43 -4.38 -4.00 13.87
CA PRO A 43 -3.90 -5.35 13.59
C PRO A 43 -3.91 -6.26 14.83
N ALA A 44 -3.48 -5.75 15.98
CA ALA A 44 -3.47 -6.49 17.25
C ALA A 44 -4.86 -6.84 17.81
N ALA A 45 -5.92 -6.18 17.34
CA ALA A 45 -7.31 -6.46 17.71
C ALA A 45 -8.08 -7.22 16.62
N THR A 46 -7.42 -7.53 15.50
CA THR A 46 -8.05 -8.24 14.39
C THR A 46 -8.14 -9.73 14.72
N THR A 47 -9.26 -10.35 14.33
CA THR A 47 -9.59 -11.75 14.63
C THR A 47 -10.22 -12.40 13.40
N GLU A 48 -10.48 -13.70 13.46
CA GLU A 48 -11.17 -14.44 12.38
C GLU A 48 -12.54 -13.85 12.03
N ALA A 49 -13.22 -13.22 12.99
CA ALA A 49 -14.51 -12.54 12.75
C ALA A 49 -14.41 -11.35 11.79
N HIS A 50 -13.19 -10.85 11.56
CA HIS A 50 -12.90 -9.73 10.65
C HIS A 50 -12.44 -10.20 9.26
N LEU A 51 -12.35 -11.51 9.01
CA LEU A 51 -11.91 -12.00 7.70
C LEU A 51 -12.79 -11.42 6.57
N PRO A 52 -12.19 -10.88 5.50
CA PRO A 52 -12.93 -10.29 4.42
C PRO A 52 -13.71 -11.38 3.67
N ALA A 53 -14.94 -11.06 3.27
CA ALA A 53 -15.69 -11.93 2.39
C ALA A 53 -14.93 -12.12 1.07
N ILE A 54 -14.83 -13.37 0.61
CA ILE A 54 -14.35 -13.72 -0.72
C ILE A 54 -15.59 -13.84 -1.59
N GLU A 55 -15.90 -12.78 -2.32
CA GLU A 55 -17.04 -12.78 -3.22
C GLU A 55 -16.75 -13.71 -4.39
N ALA A 56 -17.75 -14.52 -4.76
CA ALA A 56 -17.62 -15.63 -5.70
C ALA A 56 -17.44 -15.21 -7.17
N ASP A 57 -17.22 -13.92 -7.45
CA ASP A 57 -16.79 -13.47 -8.76
C ASP A 57 -15.29 -13.74 -8.92
N GLU A 58 -14.98 -15.04 -9.10
CA GLU A 58 -13.63 -15.60 -9.21
C GLU A 58 -12.77 -14.88 -10.26
N GLU A 59 -13.39 -14.26 -11.27
CA GLU A 59 -12.69 -13.57 -12.37
C GLU A 59 -11.93 -12.32 -11.90
N SER A 60 -12.25 -11.79 -10.70
CA SER A 60 -11.56 -10.65 -10.09
C SER A 60 -10.45 -11.04 -9.10
N LEU A 61 -10.40 -12.31 -8.68
CA LEU A 61 -9.44 -12.76 -7.69
C LEU A 61 -8.06 -13.02 -8.31
N PRO A 62 -6.97 -12.76 -7.58
CA PRO A 62 -5.61 -13.05 -8.06
C PRO A 62 -5.25 -14.54 -8.08
N ALA A 63 -6.06 -15.38 -7.44
CA ALA A 63 -5.91 -16.83 -7.35
C ALA A 63 -7.29 -17.46 -7.05
N ASP A 64 -7.35 -18.78 -6.96
CA ASP A 64 -8.57 -19.44 -6.51
C ASP A 64 -8.98 -18.99 -5.09
N ALA A 65 -10.28 -19.11 -4.79
CA ALA A 65 -10.84 -18.60 -3.54
C ALA A 65 -10.23 -19.24 -2.29
N GLU A 66 -9.80 -20.50 -2.35
CA GLU A 66 -9.16 -21.18 -1.22
C GLU A 66 -7.75 -20.63 -0.96
N THR A 67 -6.94 -20.44 -2.00
CA THR A 67 -5.61 -19.81 -1.91
C THR A 67 -5.71 -18.40 -1.33
N VAL A 68 -6.69 -17.62 -1.77
CA VAL A 68 -6.94 -16.28 -1.21
C VAL A 68 -7.35 -16.35 0.27
N ALA A 69 -8.25 -17.27 0.63
CA ALA A 69 -8.66 -17.47 2.01
C ALA A 69 -7.49 -17.89 2.90
N ASP A 70 -6.62 -18.75 2.40
CA ASP A 70 -5.45 -19.23 3.14
C ASP A 70 -4.42 -18.11 3.35
N ALA A 71 -4.24 -17.24 2.36
CA ALA A 71 -3.43 -16.04 2.52
C ALA A 71 -4.03 -15.06 3.55
N ASP A 72 -5.36 -14.92 3.60
CA ASP A 72 -6.03 -14.11 4.63
C ASP A 72 -5.82 -14.72 6.03
N ARG A 73 -5.92 -16.04 6.20
CA ARG A 73 -5.58 -16.71 7.47
C ARG A 73 -4.10 -16.52 7.83
N LEU A 74 -3.19 -16.65 6.87
CA LEU A 74 -1.77 -16.41 7.07
C LEU A 74 -1.48 -14.97 7.52
N ALA A 75 -2.18 -13.98 6.97
CA ALA A 75 -2.03 -12.59 7.38
C ALA A 75 -2.43 -12.39 8.84
N LEU A 76 -3.49 -13.06 9.28
CA LEU A 76 -3.92 -13.05 10.68
C LEU A 76 -2.90 -13.76 11.59
N GLU A 77 -2.44 -14.95 11.22
CA GLU A 77 -1.44 -15.74 11.96
C GLU A 77 -0.13 -14.97 12.17
N THR A 78 0.30 -14.23 11.15
CA THR A 78 1.57 -13.47 11.14
C THR A 78 1.42 -12.02 11.60
N THR A 79 0.18 -11.55 11.82
CA THR A 79 -0.16 -10.13 12.04
C THR A 79 0.32 -9.22 10.89
N TYR A 80 0.56 -9.78 9.70
CA TYR A 80 1.01 -9.06 8.51
C TYR A 80 -0.20 -8.55 7.70
N LEU A 81 -0.99 -7.70 8.37
CA LEU A 81 -2.31 -7.24 7.92
C LEU A 81 -2.27 -5.92 7.14
N SER A 82 -1.11 -5.27 7.03
CA SER A 82 -1.01 -4.07 6.18
C SER A 82 -1.09 -4.43 4.70
N GLY A 83 -1.40 -3.44 3.88
CA GLY A 83 -1.33 -3.55 2.43
C GLY A 83 -1.21 -2.18 1.80
N LYS A 84 -1.15 -2.14 0.48
CA LYS A 84 -0.79 -0.92 -0.24
C LYS A 84 -1.51 -0.81 -1.58
N TRP A 85 -2.04 0.39 -1.85
CA TRP A 85 -2.36 0.82 -3.21
C TRP A 85 -1.06 1.20 -3.92
N LEU A 86 -0.87 0.66 -5.12
CA LEU A 86 0.25 0.97 -6.01
C LEU A 86 -0.25 1.90 -7.12
N VAL A 87 0.36 3.08 -7.20
CA VAL A 87 0.07 4.11 -8.20
C VAL A 87 1.33 4.39 -9.01
N GLU A 88 1.33 4.03 -10.28
CA GLU A 88 2.41 4.32 -11.22
C GLU A 88 2.26 5.73 -11.79
N ARG A 89 3.35 6.50 -11.77
CA ARG A 89 3.41 7.86 -12.33
C ARG A 89 4.70 8.06 -13.11
N PRO A 90 4.66 8.77 -14.24
CA PRO A 90 5.88 9.13 -14.94
C PRO A 90 6.66 10.21 -14.16
N PRO A 91 7.97 10.37 -14.41
CA PRO A 91 8.83 11.29 -13.65
C PRO A 91 8.32 12.74 -13.62
N GLU A 92 7.71 13.22 -14.71
CA GLU A 92 7.18 14.59 -14.82
C GLU A 92 5.98 14.88 -13.92
N ALA A 93 5.38 13.86 -13.29
CA ALA A 93 4.16 14.02 -12.52
C ALA A 93 4.15 13.25 -11.20
N VAL A 94 5.26 12.62 -10.80
CA VAL A 94 5.36 11.90 -9.53
C VAL A 94 5.56 12.85 -8.36
N ASP A 95 6.35 13.92 -8.53
CA ASP A 95 6.68 14.84 -7.46
C ASP A 95 5.42 15.53 -6.91
N ASP A 96 4.57 16.05 -7.80
CA ASP A 96 3.27 16.66 -7.44
C ASP A 96 2.37 15.70 -6.66
N LEU A 97 2.25 14.45 -7.14
CA LEU A 97 1.45 13.43 -6.44
C LEU A 97 2.05 13.10 -5.08
N TRP A 98 3.38 12.99 -5.01
CA TRP A 98 4.08 12.68 -3.77
C TRP A 98 3.88 13.76 -2.71
N GLU A 99 3.99 15.03 -3.08
CA GLU A 99 3.70 16.15 -2.18
C GLU A 99 2.28 16.10 -1.63
N ALA A 100 1.29 15.88 -2.49
CA ALA A 100 -0.11 15.77 -2.08
C ALA A 100 -0.36 14.57 -1.14
N VAL A 101 0.29 13.44 -1.39
CA VAL A 101 0.24 12.25 -0.52
C VAL A 101 0.92 12.52 0.83
N VAL A 102 2.05 13.22 0.85
CA VAL A 102 2.76 13.62 2.08
C VAL A 102 1.84 14.49 2.95
N ASP A 103 1.18 15.48 2.36
CA ASP A 103 0.24 16.35 3.09
C ASP A 103 -0.97 15.58 3.62
N ASP A 104 -1.45 14.55 2.92
CA ASP A 104 -2.52 13.68 3.39
C ASP A 104 -2.12 12.77 4.55
N VAL A 105 -0.91 12.21 4.51
CA VAL A 105 -0.39 11.43 5.64
C VAL A 105 -0.22 12.34 6.85
N ALA A 106 0.34 13.53 6.66
CA ALA A 106 0.56 14.46 7.74
C ALA A 106 -0.74 15.00 8.37
N ALA A 107 -1.81 15.06 7.59
CA ALA A 107 -3.14 15.40 8.07
C ALA A 107 -3.95 14.20 8.58
N GLY A 108 -3.34 13.02 8.72
CA GLY A 108 -4.00 11.81 9.21
C GLY A 108 -5.01 11.19 8.24
N ARG A 109 -5.11 11.68 6.99
CA ARG A 109 -6.06 11.18 5.98
C ARG A 109 -5.57 9.89 5.32
N PHE A 110 -4.26 9.73 5.19
CA PHE A 110 -3.61 8.47 4.85
C PHE A 110 -2.75 7.98 6.02
N TRP A 111 -2.59 6.67 6.14
CA TRP A 111 -1.85 6.09 7.26
C TRP A 111 -0.33 6.16 7.09
N ASP A 112 0.18 5.75 5.93
CA ASP A 112 1.59 5.84 5.56
C ASP A 112 1.76 5.82 4.04
N ALA A 113 2.92 6.26 3.55
CA ALA A 113 3.27 6.14 2.15
C ALA A 113 4.79 6.07 1.91
N LYS A 114 5.15 5.55 0.73
CA LYS A 114 6.50 5.65 0.17
C LYS A 114 6.45 5.80 -1.35
N VAL A 115 7.49 6.38 -1.92
CA VAL A 115 7.64 6.54 -3.37
C VAL A 115 9.01 6.00 -3.79
N SER A 116 9.09 5.38 -4.97
CA SER A 116 10.39 5.03 -5.55
C SER A 116 11.17 6.30 -5.92
N THR A 117 12.47 6.30 -5.67
CA THR A 117 13.37 7.39 -6.06
C THR A 117 13.87 7.19 -7.49
N ARG A 118 14.57 8.16 -8.08
CA ARG A 118 15.27 7.96 -9.36
C ARG A 118 16.22 6.77 -9.30
N ALA A 119 17.05 6.68 -8.26
CA ALA A 119 17.91 5.52 -8.01
C ALA A 119 17.12 4.20 -7.83
N GLY A 120 15.89 4.27 -7.31
CA GLY A 120 14.98 3.13 -7.21
C GLY A 120 14.50 2.66 -8.57
N CYS A 121 13.96 3.57 -9.37
CA CYS A 121 13.50 3.27 -10.74
C CYS A 121 14.62 2.64 -11.58
N GLU A 122 15.82 3.23 -11.54
CA GLU A 122 17.00 2.68 -12.23
C GLU A 122 17.38 1.28 -11.72
N ALA A 123 17.41 1.07 -10.40
CA ALA A 123 17.78 -0.23 -9.82
C ALA A 123 16.76 -1.34 -10.12
N PHE A 124 15.48 -0.98 -10.28
CA PHE A 124 14.40 -1.92 -10.58
C PHE A 124 14.14 -2.06 -12.08
N GLY A 125 14.80 -1.26 -12.93
CA GLY A 125 14.56 -1.25 -14.38
C GLY A 125 13.20 -0.65 -14.77
N GLU A 126 12.64 0.20 -13.90
CA GLU A 126 11.32 0.80 -14.07
C GLU A 126 11.44 2.19 -14.71
N THR A 127 10.52 2.51 -15.62
CA THR A 127 10.45 3.84 -16.25
C THR A 127 9.48 4.78 -15.53
N GLU A 128 8.51 4.23 -14.81
CA GLU A 128 7.57 4.97 -13.97
C GLU A 128 7.92 4.80 -12.49
N HIS A 129 7.63 5.84 -11.71
CA HIS A 129 7.74 5.78 -10.27
C HIS A 129 6.51 5.11 -9.65
N ALA A 130 6.74 4.31 -8.61
CA ALA A 130 5.68 3.71 -7.81
C ALA A 130 5.44 4.54 -6.54
N VAL A 131 4.26 5.16 -6.45
CA VAL A 131 3.75 5.74 -5.20
C VAL A 131 2.90 4.69 -4.50
N LEU A 132 3.34 4.27 -3.31
CA LEU A 132 2.66 3.27 -2.49
C LEU A 132 1.99 3.95 -1.30
N VAL A 133 0.66 3.84 -1.22
CA VAL A 133 -0.13 4.35 -0.08
C VAL A 133 -0.68 3.18 0.70
N PHE A 134 -0.32 3.11 1.99
CA PHE A 134 -0.60 1.96 2.83
C PHE A 134 -1.90 2.11 3.60
N THR A 135 -2.56 0.98 3.84
CA THR A 135 -3.53 0.85 4.94
C THR A 135 -2.93 -0.07 6.02
N PRO A 136 -3.27 0.16 7.31
CA PRO A 136 -2.72 -0.64 8.39
C PRO A 136 -3.36 -2.02 8.50
N ASN A 137 -4.55 -2.22 7.93
CA ASN A 137 -5.31 -3.46 8.04
C ASN A 137 -6.21 -3.65 6.79
N TYR A 138 -5.82 -4.53 5.88
CA TYR A 138 -6.56 -4.73 4.63
C TYR A 138 -7.88 -5.51 4.80
N PHE A 139 -8.11 -6.12 5.97
CA PHE A 139 -9.40 -6.72 6.28
C PHE A 139 -10.50 -5.66 6.38
N ASP A 140 -10.11 -4.42 6.74
CA ASP A 140 -11.01 -3.27 6.69
C ASP A 140 -11.18 -2.78 5.25
N ARG A 141 -12.09 -3.45 4.51
CA ARG A 141 -12.42 -3.07 3.13
C ARG A 141 -12.91 -1.61 3.03
N ARG A 142 -13.52 -1.06 4.08
CA ARG A 142 -14.01 0.34 4.07
C ARG A 142 -12.84 1.30 4.02
N ASP A 143 -11.78 1.07 4.80
CA ASP A 143 -10.57 1.90 4.75
C ASP A 143 -9.82 1.73 3.42
N VAL A 144 -9.67 0.50 2.94
CA VAL A 144 -9.06 0.22 1.62
C VAL A 144 -9.76 1.01 0.51
N ASP A 145 -11.10 0.99 0.48
CA ASP A 145 -11.90 1.72 -0.49
C ASP A 145 -11.88 3.24 -0.26
N ARG A 146 -11.80 3.70 1.00
CA ARG A 146 -11.68 5.11 1.35
C ARG A 146 -10.38 5.70 0.82
N VAL A 147 -9.26 4.99 1.02
CA VAL A 147 -7.96 5.40 0.48
C VAL A 147 -7.99 5.43 -1.05
N ARG A 148 -8.58 4.41 -1.69
CA ARG A 148 -8.77 4.39 -3.14
C ARG A 148 -9.54 5.61 -3.63
N ARG A 149 -10.73 5.87 -3.07
CA ARG A 149 -11.56 7.02 -3.47
C ARG A 149 -10.82 8.33 -3.33
N ARG A 150 -10.06 8.52 -2.25
CA ARG A 150 -9.28 9.73 -2.07
C ARG A 150 -8.16 9.89 -3.12
N LEU A 151 -7.47 8.81 -3.49
CA LEU A 151 -6.51 8.81 -4.59
C LEU A 151 -7.16 9.23 -5.92
N ARG A 152 -8.39 8.76 -6.19
CA ARG A 152 -9.16 9.12 -7.38
C ARG A 152 -9.64 10.58 -7.34
N ASP A 153 -10.39 10.91 -6.31
CA ASP A 153 -11.21 12.12 -6.25
C ASP A 153 -10.40 13.37 -5.88
N ALA A 154 -9.45 13.23 -4.95
CA ALA A 154 -8.65 14.38 -4.48
C ALA A 154 -7.36 14.56 -5.28
N HIS A 155 -6.76 13.46 -5.77
CA HIS A 155 -5.44 13.49 -6.43
C HIS A 155 -5.49 13.22 -7.93
N GLY A 156 -6.68 13.04 -8.50
CA GLY A 156 -6.86 12.88 -9.95
C GLY A 156 -6.16 11.65 -10.53
N VAL A 157 -5.93 10.61 -9.71
CA VAL A 157 -5.41 9.34 -10.23
C VAL A 157 -6.50 8.73 -11.09
N THR A 158 -6.27 8.55 -12.40
CA THR A 158 -7.28 8.03 -13.35
C THR A 158 -6.93 6.69 -13.98
N ARG A 159 -5.63 6.33 -14.07
CA ARG A 159 -5.16 5.02 -14.52
C ARG A 159 -5.51 3.92 -13.52
N GLU A 160 -5.70 2.68 -13.94
CA GLU A 160 -5.95 1.54 -13.04
C GLU A 160 -4.90 1.50 -11.92
N ILE A 161 -5.36 1.25 -10.68
CA ILE A 161 -4.47 1.05 -9.53
C ILE A 161 -4.75 -0.31 -8.91
N ARG A 162 -3.71 -0.89 -8.30
CA ARG A 162 -3.74 -2.25 -7.74
C ARG A 162 -3.48 -2.19 -6.24
N TYR A 163 -4.26 -2.94 -5.47
CA TYR A 163 -4.04 -3.12 -4.04
C TYR A 163 -3.41 -4.47 -3.77
N ARG A 164 -2.26 -4.47 -3.10
CA ARG A 164 -1.54 -5.68 -2.73
C ARG A 164 -1.39 -5.77 -1.19
N PRO A 165 -1.99 -6.79 -0.54
CA PRO A 165 -1.68 -7.14 0.83
C PRO A 165 -0.19 -7.39 1.03
N ASP A 166 0.37 -6.96 2.16
CA ASP A 166 1.78 -7.18 2.46
C ASP A 166 2.08 -8.67 2.68
N VAL A 167 1.10 -9.47 3.13
CA VAL A 167 1.22 -10.93 3.27
C VAL A 167 1.63 -11.61 1.97
N TYR A 168 1.28 -11.06 0.80
CA TYR A 168 1.65 -11.61 -0.51
C TYR A 168 3.15 -11.48 -0.81
N THR A 169 3.87 -10.67 -0.03
CA THR A 169 5.33 -10.48 -0.16
C THR A 169 6.13 -11.32 0.82
N LEU A 170 5.49 -12.18 1.60
CA LEU A 170 6.21 -13.11 2.48
C LEU A 170 6.91 -14.18 1.63
N GLU A 171 8.20 -14.36 1.85
CA GLU A 171 9.04 -15.31 1.13
C GLU A 171 9.33 -16.57 1.97
N GLY A 172 9.96 -17.57 1.35
CA GLY A 172 10.45 -18.76 2.05
C GLY A 172 9.35 -19.75 2.40
N VAL A 173 9.16 -20.04 3.69
CA VAL A 173 8.23 -21.10 4.15
C VAL A 173 6.76 -20.84 3.79
N HIS A 174 6.42 -19.62 3.40
CA HIS A 174 5.06 -19.20 3.03
C HIS A 174 4.78 -19.29 1.53
N GLU A 175 5.82 -19.45 0.70
CA GLU A 175 5.70 -19.40 -0.77
C GLU A 175 4.74 -20.46 -1.29
N THR A 176 4.74 -21.67 -0.70
CA THR A 176 3.81 -22.75 -1.07
C THR A 176 2.35 -22.42 -0.74
N ARG A 177 2.07 -21.70 0.36
CA ARG A 177 0.70 -21.29 0.72
C ARG A 177 0.22 -20.14 -0.16
N LEU A 178 1.12 -19.24 -0.53
CA LEU A 178 0.79 -18.05 -1.32
C LEU A 178 0.70 -18.34 -2.82
N GLY A 179 1.49 -19.28 -3.33
CA GLY A 179 1.47 -19.72 -4.73
C GLY A 179 1.47 -18.54 -5.72
N PRO A 180 0.46 -18.41 -6.60
CA PRO A 180 0.38 -17.33 -7.58
C PRO A 180 0.27 -15.92 -6.97
N LEU A 181 -0.09 -15.79 -5.69
CA LEU A 181 -0.20 -14.49 -5.02
C LEU A 181 1.14 -13.77 -4.85
N THR A 182 2.26 -14.51 -4.93
CA THR A 182 3.62 -13.93 -4.80
C THR A 182 4.02 -13.11 -6.03
N ASP A 183 3.33 -13.28 -7.16
CA ASP A 183 3.54 -12.50 -8.38
C ASP A 183 3.41 -10.99 -8.11
N SER A 184 4.29 -10.19 -8.71
CA SER A 184 4.31 -8.74 -8.49
C SER A 184 3.08 -8.01 -9.07
N GLY A 185 2.44 -8.61 -10.08
CA GLY A 185 1.18 -8.14 -10.67
C GLY A 185 -0.08 -8.58 -9.91
N SER A 186 0.06 -9.51 -8.95
CA SER A 186 -1.04 -9.97 -8.10
C SER A 186 -1.63 -8.83 -7.27
N ALA A 187 -2.96 -8.73 -7.28
CA ALA A 187 -3.71 -7.71 -6.59
C ALA A 187 -4.97 -8.30 -5.97
N ARG A 188 -5.20 -7.99 -4.69
CA ARG A 188 -6.41 -8.41 -3.96
C ARG A 188 -7.61 -7.55 -4.33
N PHE A 189 -7.38 -6.26 -4.53
CA PHE A 189 -8.39 -5.31 -4.97
C PHE A 189 -7.83 -4.50 -6.14
N ARG A 190 -8.71 -4.12 -7.04
CA ARG A 190 -8.40 -3.27 -8.20
C ARG A 190 -9.27 -2.03 -8.14
N GLY A 191 -8.82 -0.97 -8.79
CA GLY A 191 -9.46 0.31 -8.62
C GLY A 191 -9.27 1.28 -9.74
#